data_AF-A0A392V0Y2-F1
#
_entry.id   AF-A0A392V0Y2-F1
#
_cell.length_a   1.000
_cell.length_b   1.000
_cell.length_c   1.000
_cell.angle_alpha   90.00
_cell.angle_beta   90.00
_cell.angle_gamma   90.00
#
_symmetry.space_group_name_H-M   'P 1'
#
loop_
_entity.id
_entity.type
_entity.pdbx_description
1 polymer ?
#
loop_
_entity_poly.entity_id
_entity_poly.type
_entity_poly.pdbx_seq_one_letter_code
_entity_poly.pdbx_strand_id
1 'polypeptide(L)' 'MVSGTKFLNCNTGDCGSALTCAVNGDRPLTLAEFTLNGSNNLDLFWTGPRAGPNPLLPGITS' A
#
# COMPACT_ATOMS: atom_id res chain seq x y z
N MET A 1 -24.89 3.73 20.92
CA MET A 1 -25.15 3.12 19.60
C MET A 1 -24.15 3.68 18.59
N VAL A 2 -23.12 2.93 18.18
CA VAL A 2 -22.43 3.25 16.93
C VAL A 2 -23.26 2.57 15.84
N SER A 3 -24.31 3.27 15.42
CA SER A 3 -25.22 2.82 14.37
C SER A 3 -24.74 3.43 13.06
N GLY A 4 -24.26 2.58 12.14
CA GLY A 4 -23.89 2.95 10.77
C GLY A 4 -22.42 2.69 10.45
N THR A 5 -22.16 1.69 9.61
CA THR A 5 -20.90 1.56 8.86
C THR A 5 -20.79 2.76 7.93
N LYS A 6 -20.20 3.87 8.41
CA LYS A 6 -19.82 4.98 7.55
C LYS A 6 -18.71 4.46 6.64
N PHE A 7 -19.01 4.24 5.36
CA PHE A 7 -17.99 4.00 4.34
C PHE A 7 -17.12 5.25 4.27
N LEU A 8 -15.96 5.20 4.92
CA LEU A 8 -15.02 6.30 4.90
C LEU A 8 -14.29 6.22 3.57
N ASN A 9 -14.78 6.95 2.59
CA ASN A 9 -14.11 7.08 1.31
C ASN A 9 -13.02 8.13 1.46
N CYS A 10 -11.78 7.76 1.17
CA CYS A 10 -10.66 8.68 1.13
C CYS A 10 -10.57 9.36 -0.25
N ASN A 11 -10.22 10.64 -0.29
CA ASN A 11 -10.01 11.36 -1.57
C ASN A 11 -8.83 10.81 -2.38
N THR A 12 -7.83 10.23 -1.69
CA THR A 12 -6.62 9.63 -2.26
C THR A 12 -6.23 8.43 -1.41
N GLY A 13 -5.74 7.35 -2.02
CA GLY A 13 -5.28 6.17 -1.28
C GLY A 13 -6.40 5.38 -0.58
N ASP A 14 -7.63 5.42 -1.09
CA ASP A 14 -8.74 4.61 -0.56
C ASP A 14 -8.46 3.11 -0.75
N CYS A 15 -8.58 2.31 0.31
CA CYS A 15 -8.29 0.87 0.28
C CYS A 15 -9.56 0.03 0.50
N GLY A 16 -10.66 0.41 -0.17
CA GLY A 16 -11.96 -0.23 -0.05
C GLY A 16 -12.83 0.34 1.09
N SER A 17 -12.76 1.66 1.29
CA SER A 17 -13.44 2.40 2.36
C SER A 17 -13.16 1.89 3.78
N ALA A 18 -12.02 1.24 3.98
CA ALA A 18 -11.57 0.69 5.25
C ALA A 18 -10.60 1.65 5.95
N LEU A 19 -10.76 1.82 7.27
CA LEU A 19 -9.80 2.58 8.07
C LEU A 19 -8.48 1.79 8.28
N THR A 20 -8.60 0.46 8.38
CA THR A 20 -7.45 -0.46 8.46
C THR A 20 -7.39 -1.25 7.17
N CYS A 21 -6.37 -0.98 6.35
CA CYS A 21 -6.24 -1.58 5.05
C CYS A 21 -5.70 -3.02 5.12
N ALA A 22 -6.34 -3.93 4.38
CA ALA A 22 -5.80 -5.26 4.06
C ALA A 22 -5.18 -5.33 2.65
N VAL A 23 -5.40 -4.27 1.86
CA VAL A 23 -4.95 -4.12 0.47
C VAL A 23 -4.38 -2.71 0.27
N ASN A 24 -3.75 -2.45 -0.88
CA ASN A 24 -3.23 -1.13 -1.20
C ASN A 24 -4.34 -0.11 -1.47
N GLY A 25 -4.00 1.17 -1.34
CA GLY A 25 -4.90 2.27 -1.69
C GLY A 25 -4.95 2.59 -3.19
N ASP A 26 -6.04 3.21 -3.61
CA ASP A 26 -6.26 3.70 -4.96
C ASP A 26 -5.37 4.90 -5.31
N ARG A 27 -5.01 5.02 -6.60
CA ARG A 27 -4.24 6.15 -7.11
C ARG A 27 -5.10 7.42 -7.25
N PRO A 28 -4.51 8.61 -7.11
CA PRO A 28 -3.10 8.90 -6.84
C PRO A 28 -2.71 8.61 -5.39
N LEU A 29 -1.50 8.05 -5.20
CA LEU A 29 -0.95 7.73 -3.88
C LEU A 29 0.59 7.82 -3.95
N THR A 30 1.21 8.42 -2.94
CA THR A 30 2.67 8.37 -2.76
C THR A 30 3.01 7.18 -1.87
N LEU A 31 3.68 6.17 -2.42
CA LEU A 31 4.00 4.95 -1.69
C LEU A 31 5.42 5.03 -1.12
N ALA A 32 5.56 4.64 0.16
CA ALA A 32 6.84 4.29 0.77
C ALA A 32 6.93 2.76 0.83
N GLU A 33 7.78 2.19 -0.01
CA GLU A 33 7.99 0.75 -0.12
C GLU A 33 9.26 0.35 0.63
N PHE A 34 9.21 -0.78 1.33
CA PHE A 34 10.39 -1.37 1.97
C PHE A 34 10.39 -2.89 1.84
N THR A 35 11.58 -3.47 1.80
CA THR A 35 11.82 -4.92 1.88
C THR A 35 12.83 -5.15 2.98
N LEU A 36 12.40 -5.82 4.05
CA LEU A 36 13.27 -6.20 5.15
C LEU A 36 14.09 -7.44 4.76
N ASN A 37 15.38 -7.46 5.07
CA ASN A 37 16.29 -8.57 4.74
C ASN A 37 16.19 -8.99 3.25
N GLY A 38 16.22 -8.01 2.35
CA GLY A 38 16.25 -8.24 0.91
C GLY A 38 17.59 -8.80 0.44
N SER A 39 18.08 -8.32 -0.70
CA SER A 39 19.37 -8.77 -1.25
C SER A 39 20.52 -8.60 -0.24
N ASN A 40 21.30 -9.66 -0.03
CA ASN A 40 22.44 -9.67 0.91
C ASN A 40 22.08 -9.30 2.35
N ASN A 41 20.86 -9.62 2.81
CA ASN A 41 20.35 -9.26 4.14
C ASN A 41 20.34 -7.75 4.40
N LEU A 42 20.21 -6.95 3.33
CA LEU A 42 20.05 -5.51 3.43
C LEU A 42 18.58 -5.14 3.41
N ASP A 43 18.23 -4.14 4.22
CA ASP A 43 16.94 -3.49 4.14
C ASP A 43 16.94 -2.52 2.96
N LEU A 44 15.97 -2.69 2.06
CA LEU A 44 15.82 -1.87 0.85
C LEU A 44 14.60 -0.99 1.00
N PHE A 45 14.70 0.29 0.66
CA PHE A 45 13.59 1.25 0.70
C PHE A 45 13.50 2.07 -0.58
N TRP A 46 12.29 2.48 -0.96
CA TRP A 46 12.02 3.29 -2.14
C TRP A 46 10.76 4.14 -1.96
N THR A 47 10.73 5.32 -2.56
CA THR A 47 9.53 6.19 -2.62
C THR A 47 9.12 6.39 -4.08
N GLY A 48 7.89 6.00 -4.46
CA GLY A 48 7.44 6.15 -5.84
C GLY A 48 6.16 5.39 -6.20
N PRO A 49 5.59 5.61 -7.41
CA PRO A 49 4.25 5.15 -7.76
C PRO A 49 4.11 3.67 -8.19
N ARG A 50 5.22 2.96 -8.46
CA ARG A 50 5.29 1.48 -8.60
C ARG A 50 6.74 0.99 -8.84
N ALA A 51 7.03 -0.23 -8.36
CA ALA A 51 8.22 -1.05 -8.60
C ALA A 51 9.52 -0.57 -7.92
N GLY A 52 9.58 -0.75 -6.60
CA GLY A 52 10.86 -0.91 -5.91
C GLY A 52 11.69 -2.10 -6.44
N PRO A 53 12.93 -2.29 -5.96
CA PRO A 53 13.92 -3.21 -6.53
C PRO A 53 13.61 -4.72 -6.39
N ASN A 54 12.39 -5.11 -6.03
CA ASN A 54 12.01 -6.50 -5.80
C ASN A 54 11.11 -7.05 -6.92
N PRO A 55 11.67 -7.78 -7.91
CA PRO A 55 10.90 -8.42 -8.98
C PRO A 55 10.08 -9.64 -8.51
N LEU A 56 10.17 -10.03 -7.23
CA LEU A 56 9.43 -11.15 -6.63
C LEU A 56 8.22 -10.73 -5.79
N LEU A 57 7.91 -9.43 -5.69
CA LEU A 57 6.55 -9.06 -5.36
C LEU A 57 5.73 -9.37 -6.61
N PRO A 58 4.93 -10.45 -6.65
CA PRO A 58 3.97 -10.61 -7.74
C PRO A 58 3.21 -9.30 -7.77
N GLY A 59 3.17 -8.68 -8.96
CA GLY A 59 2.61 -7.35 -9.12
C GLY A 59 1.40 -7.21 -8.22
N ILE A 60 1.47 -6.29 -7.27
CA ILE A 60 0.30 -5.81 -6.55
C ILE A 60 -0.51 -5.06 -7.61
N THR A 61 -1.13 -5.84 -8.51
CA THR A 61 -2.13 -5.38 -9.42
C THR A 61 -3.29 -4.93 -8.55
N SER A 62 -3.87 -3.79 -8.92
CA SER A 62 -5.25 -3.51 -8.53
C SER A 62 -6.14 -4.73 -8.78
#